data_AF-A0A526YWX7-F1
#
_entry.id   AF-A0A526YWX7-F1
#
_cell.length_a   1.000
_cell.length_b   1.000
_cell.length_c   1.000
_cell.angle_alpha   90.00
_cell.angle_beta   90.00
_cell.angle_gamma   90.00
#
_symmetry.space_group_name_H-M   'P 1'
#
loop_
_entity.id
_entity.type
_entity.pdbx_description
1 polymer ?
#
loop_
_entity_poly.entity_id
_entity_poly.type
_entity_poly.pdbx_seq_one_letter_code
_entity_poly.pdbx_strand_id
1 'polypeptide(L)' 'MAADEIIHQSVRLRIMAALNSLERREALEFTRLKLIVNATDGNLGAHIDT' A
#
# COMPACT_ATOMS: atom_id res chain seq x y z
N MET A 1 -23.90 1.60 3.03
CA MET A 1 -22.51 1.98 3.36
C MET A 1 -21.78 2.10 2.03
N ALA A 2 -21.40 3.31 1.63
CA ALA A 2 -20.65 3.50 0.41
C ALA A 2 -19.18 3.15 0.65
N ALA A 3 -18.65 2.38 -0.28
CA ALA A 3 -17.24 2.06 -0.41
C ALA A 3 -16.43 3.36 -0.58
N ASP A 4 -15.39 3.59 0.23
CA ASP A 4 -14.49 4.73 0.03
C ASP A 4 -13.71 4.54 -1.29
N GLU A 5 -14.01 5.34 -2.31
CA GLU A 5 -13.44 5.19 -3.66
C GLU A 5 -11.91 5.25 -3.68
N ILE A 6 -11.28 5.96 -2.73
CA ILE A 6 -9.81 6.07 -2.62
C ILE A 6 -9.25 4.72 -2.17
N ILE A 7 -9.90 4.07 -1.21
CA ILE A 7 -9.49 2.75 -0.72
C ILE A 7 -9.77 1.67 -1.76
N HIS A 8 -10.82 1.78 -2.58
CA HIS A 8 -11.16 0.76 -3.60
C HIS A 8 -10.17 0.67 -4.77
N GLN A 9 -9.17 1.54 -4.80
CA GLN A 9 -8.03 1.36 -5.69
C GLN A 9 -7.28 0.08 -5.29
N SER A 10 -7.16 -0.87 -6.21
CA SER A 10 -6.56 -2.18 -5.95
C SER A 10 -5.15 -2.10 -5.34
N VAL A 11 -4.37 -1.09 -5.72
CA VAL A 11 -3.05 -0.82 -5.15
C VAL A 11 -3.14 -0.35 -3.69
N ARG A 12 -4.08 0.54 -3.36
CA ARG A 12 -4.30 1.03 -1.98
C ARG A 12 -4.73 -0.08 -1.04
N LEU A 13 -5.65 -0.96 -1.46
CA LEU A 13 -6.01 -2.15 -0.68
C LEU A 13 -4.82 -3.06 -0.42
N ARG A 14 -3.98 -3.29 -1.43
CA ARG A 14 -2.80 -4.15 -1.29
C ARG A 14 -1.74 -3.52 -0.39
N ILE A 15 -1.54 -2.20 -0.46
CA ILE A 15 -0.69 -1.46 0.49
C ILE A 15 -1.22 -1.65 1.91
N MET A 16 -2.52 -1.40 2.14
CA MET A 16 -3.11 -1.54 3.47
C MET A 16 -3.03 -2.97 4.02
N ALA A 17 -3.29 -3.97 3.18
CA ALA A 17 -3.18 -5.38 3.56
C ALA A 17 -1.73 -5.74 3.96
N ALA A 18 -0.74 -5.28 3.18
CA ALA A 18 0.67 -5.51 3.49
C ALA A 18 1.08 -4.85 4.81
N LEU A 19 0.72 -3.58 5.02
CA LEU A 19 1.05 -2.85 6.25
C LEU A 19 0.32 -3.40 7.48
N ASN A 20 -0.93 -3.85 7.33
CA ASN A 20 -1.70 -4.46 8.42
C ASN A 20 -1.12 -5.82 8.88
N SER A 21 -0.32 -6.49 8.05
CA SER A 21 0.34 -7.74 8.43
C SER A 21 1.60 -7.57 9.27
N LEU A 22 2.10 -6.33 9.41
CA LEU A 22 3.31 -6.02 10.16
C LEU A 22 3.07 -6.07 11.66
N GLU A 23 4.10 -6.50 12.40
CA GLU A 23 4.09 -6.35 13.85
C GLU A 23 4.10 -4.88 14.27
N ARG A 24 3.70 -4.62 15.52
CA ARG A 24 3.69 -3.24 16.05
C ARG A 24 5.12 -2.68 16.02
N ARG A 25 5.30 -1.56 15.31
CA ARG A 25 6.59 -0.85 15.07
C ARG A 25 7.54 -1.58 14.12
N GLU A 26 7.09 -2.65 13.46
CA GLU A 26 7.83 -3.19 12.33
C GLU A 26 7.69 -2.24 11.14
N ALA A 27 8.82 -2.00 10.46
CA ALA A 27 8.88 -1.20 9.25
C ALA A 27 9.04 -2.11 8.04
N LEU A 28 8.46 -1.69 6.92
CA LEU A 28 8.59 -2.38 5.64
C LEU A 28 9.32 -1.50 4.64
N GLU A 29 10.42 -2.02 4.09
CA GLU A 29 11.19 -1.33 3.07
C GLU A 29 10.34 -1.03 1.84
N PHE A 30 10.51 0.18 1.28
CA PHE A 30 9.77 0.64 0.10
C PHE A 30 9.92 -0.32 -1.09
N THR A 31 11.15 -0.81 -1.35
CA THR A 31 11.43 -1.76 -2.43
C THR A 31 10.75 -3.10 -2.20
N ARG A 32 10.60 -3.54 -0.94
CA ARG A 32 9.89 -4.77 -0.59
C ARG A 32 8.38 -4.62 -0.76
N LEU A 33 7.82 -3.51 -0.28
CA LEU A 33 6.41 -3.18 -0.49
C LEU A 33 6.07 -3.14 -1.99
N LYS A 34 6.91 -2.50 -2.81
CA LYS A 34 6.77 -2.46 -4.27
C LYS A 34 6.60 -3.84 -4.90
N LEU A 35 7.43 -4.79 -4.51
CA LEU A 35 7.35 -6.16 -5.01
C LEU A 35 6.05 -6.84 -4.58
N ILE A 36 5.64 -6.66 -3.32
CA ILE A 36 4.38 -7.21 -2.78
C ILE A 36 3.16 -6.66 -3.53
N VAL A 37 3.15 -5.35 -3.82
CA VAL A 37 2.02 -4.69 -4.48
C VAL A 37 2.15 -4.64 -6.01
N ASN A 38 3.22 -5.19 -6.58
CA ASN A 38 3.49 -5.19 -8.02
C ASN A 38 3.26 -3.81 -8.67
N ALA A 39 3.91 -2.79 -8.11
CA ALA A 39 3.81 -1.41 -8.58
C ALA A 39 5.14 -0.92 -9.15
N THR A 40 5.09 0.20 -9.88
CA THR A 40 6.28 0.99 -10.21
C THR A 40 6.60 1.96 -9.08
N ASP A 41 7.82 2.50 -9.04
CA ASP A 41 8.22 3.48 -8.02
C ASP A 41 7.30 4.72 -8.03
N GLY A 42 6.96 5.22 -9.22
CA GLY A 42 6.07 6.37 -9.38
C GLY A 42 4.62 6.09 -8.96
N ASN A 43 4.09 4.92 -9.31
CA ASN A 43 2.74 4.54 -8.87
C ASN A 43 2.69 4.35 -7.35
N LEU A 44 3.66 3.66 -6.75
CA LEU A 44 3.71 3.44 -5.31
C LEU A 44 3.90 4.75 -4.53
N GLY A 45 4.82 5.61 -4.98
CA GLY A 45 5.08 6.91 -4.36
C GLY A 45 3.82 7.80 -4.32
N ALA A 46 3.09 7.91 -5.43
CA ALA A 46 1.87 8.70 -5.50
C ALA A 46 0.76 8.23 -4.54
N HIS A 47 0.76 6.96 -4.13
CA HIS A 47 -0.22 6.42 -3.20
C HIS A 47 0.17 6.57 -1.72
N ILE A 48 1.46 6.73 -1.41
CA ILE A 48 1.97 6.84 -0.02
C ILE A 48 2.09 8.31 0.40
N ASP A 49 2.26 9.24 -0.55
CA ASP A 49 2.39 10.68 -0.29
C ASP A 49 1.06 11.37 0.08
N THR A 50 -0.08 10.70 -0.13
CA THR A 50 -1.45 11.21 0.13
C THR A 50 -2.05 10.69 1.42
#